data_AF-A0A9Q4A6V2-F1
#
_entry.id   AF-A0A9Q4A6V2-F1
#
_cell.length_a   1.000
_cell.length_b   1.000
_cell.length_c   1.000
_cell.angle_alpha   90.00
_cell.angle_beta   90.00
_cell.angle_gamma   90.00
#
_symmetry.space_group_name_H-M   'P 1'
#
loop_
_entity.id
_entity.type
_entity.pdbx_description
1 polymer ?
#
loop_
_entity_poly.entity_id
_entity_poly.type
_entity_poly.pdbx_seq_one_letter_code
_entity_poly.pdbx_strand_id
1 'polypeptide(L)'
;MPVNILTLEDGVTRLSIAPEIGGSIVNWSVLASGRPLLRASNDDALAACTPRRLACYPLAPWSNRIGNGGFDTPDGWLALPPNSANDPLPIHGSAWQQAWTVVEQTPWQVCLQLDSLIPFAYRAELRYTLHDGPLSIE
;
A
#
# COMPACT_ATOMS: atom_id res chain seq x y z
N MET A 1 -14.71 13.67 -0.32
CA MET A 1 -14.62 13.17 1.07
C MET A 1 -13.17 13.31 1.51
N PRO A 2 -12.88 13.70 2.75
CA PRO A 2 -11.51 13.67 3.26
C PRO A 2 -11.02 12.21 3.28
N VAL A 3 -9.75 11.99 2.92
CA VAL A 3 -9.11 10.67 2.98
C VAL A 3 -9.11 10.20 4.44
N ASN A 4 -9.61 9.00 4.70
CA ASN A 4 -9.53 8.42 6.04
C ASN A 4 -8.09 7.98 6.35
N ILE A 5 -7.46 8.63 7.33
CA ILE A 5 -6.10 8.32 7.78
C ILE A 5 -6.16 7.62 9.12
N LEU A 6 -5.61 6.41 9.16
CA LEU A 6 -5.39 5.69 10.41
C LEU A 6 -4.05 6.09 11.01
N THR A 7 -4.00 6.19 12.33
CA THR A 7 -2.77 6.44 13.07
C THR A 7 -2.51 5.28 14.01
N LEU A 8 -1.29 4.73 13.94
CA LEU A 8 -0.75 3.78 14.89
C LEU A 8 0.39 4.43 15.65
N GLU A 9 0.48 4.18 16.94
CA GLU A 9 1.52 4.67 17.83
C GLU A 9 1.93 3.58 18.82
N ASP A 10 3.23 3.37 18.94
CA ASP A 10 3.80 2.81 20.16
C ASP A 10 4.41 3.94 21.01
N GLY A 11 5.13 3.63 22.09
CA GLY A 11 5.78 4.64 22.92
C GLY A 11 6.94 5.40 22.24
N VAL A 12 7.32 5.05 21.01
CA VAL A 12 8.56 5.49 20.35
C VAL A 12 8.30 6.13 18.97
N THR A 13 7.40 5.58 18.16
CA THR A 13 7.12 6.01 16.80
C THR A 13 5.62 6.12 16.50
N ARG A 14 5.30 6.93 15.50
CA ARG A 14 3.96 7.14 14.95
C ARG A 14 3.95 6.79 13.47
N LEU A 15 2.99 5.98 13.06
CA LEU A 15 2.74 5.61 11.67
C LEU A 15 1.34 6.09 11.27
N SER A 16 1.23 6.74 10.11
CA SER A 16 -0.05 7.09 9.51
C SER A 16 -0.25 6.31 8.20
N ILE A 17 -1.43 5.71 8.03
CA ILE A 17 -1.78 4.83 6.91
C ILE A 17 -3.05 5.34 6.24
N ALA A 18 -3.13 5.23 4.91
CA ALA A 18 -4.31 5.54 4.10
C ALA A 18 -4.86 4.26 3.46
N PRO A 19 -5.80 3.54 4.12
CA PRO A 19 -6.37 2.30 3.57
C PRO A 19 -6.99 2.49 2.18
N GLU A 20 -7.67 3.61 1.96
CA GLU A 20 -8.34 3.93 0.69
C GLU A 20 -7.37 4.23 -0.45
N ILE A 21 -6.12 4.57 -0.15
CA ILE A 21 -5.08 4.86 -1.15
C ILE A 21 -4.10 3.69 -1.16
N GLY A 22 -4.56 2.51 -1.60
CA GLY A 22 -3.68 1.35 -1.80
C GLY A 22 -3.15 0.72 -0.52
N GLY A 23 -3.73 1.00 0.65
CA GLY A 23 -3.16 0.56 1.93
C GLY A 23 -1.82 1.22 2.26
N SER A 24 -1.57 2.43 1.73
CA SER A 24 -0.24 3.06 1.77
C SER A 24 0.12 3.63 3.13
N ILE A 25 1.42 3.63 3.44
CA ILE A 25 1.98 4.46 4.50
C ILE A 25 2.05 5.92 4.00
N VAL A 26 1.48 6.83 4.79
CA VAL A 26 1.53 8.27 4.56
C VAL A 26 2.75 8.89 5.22
N ASN A 27 2.98 8.58 6.50
CA ASN A 27 4.09 9.11 7.31
C ASN A 27 4.53 8.07 8.34
N TRP A 28 5.83 8.06 8.67
CA TRP A 28 6.39 7.34 9.82
C TRP A 28 7.42 8.23 10.50
N SER A 29 7.31 8.46 11.82
CA SER A 29 8.20 9.38 12.55
C SER A 29 8.47 8.96 13.98
N VAL A 30 9.57 9.45 14.56
CA VAL A 30 9.92 9.26 15.98
C VAL A 30 9.17 10.28 16.83
N LEU A 31 8.45 9.83 17.86
CA LEU A 31 7.61 10.69 18.72
C LEU A 31 8.43 11.77 19.45
N ALA A 32 9.56 11.39 20.06
CA ALA A 32 10.36 12.30 20.88
C ALA A 32 10.98 13.48 20.11
N SER A 33 11.24 13.31 18.80
CA SER A 33 11.93 14.32 17.97
C SER A 33 11.10 14.84 16.81
N GLY A 34 9.99 14.18 16.47
CA GLY A 34 9.24 14.42 15.24
C GLY A 34 10.01 14.03 13.96
N ARG A 35 11.20 13.42 14.06
CA ARG A 35 12.04 13.13 12.90
C ARG A 35 11.36 12.12 11.98
N PRO A 36 11.18 12.42 10.68
CA PRO A 36 10.61 11.47 9.73
C PRO A 36 11.59 10.32 9.47
N LEU A 37 11.06 9.10 9.43
CA LEU A 37 11.77 7.86 9.10
C LEU A 37 11.54 7.44 7.64
N LEU A 38 10.45 7.90 7.03
CA LEU A 38 10.19 7.84 5.58
C LEU A 38 9.94 9.24 5.03
N ARG A 39 9.96 9.39 3.70
CA ARG A 39 9.57 10.64 3.05
C ARG A 39 8.17 11.06 3.53
N ALA A 40 8.08 12.24 4.13
CA ALA A 40 6.80 12.77 4.59
C ALA A 40 5.89 13.10 3.40
N SER A 41 4.62 12.71 3.49
CA SER A 41 3.59 13.07 2.51
C SER A 41 2.89 14.34 2.97
N ASN A 42 2.88 15.37 2.11
CA ASN A 42 2.17 16.63 2.37
C ASN A 42 0.72 16.58 1.84
N ASP A 43 -0.05 17.65 2.09
CA ASP A 43 -1.45 17.73 1.67
C ASP A 43 -1.63 17.56 0.16
N ASP A 44 -0.71 18.10 -0.66
CA ASP A 44 -0.74 17.91 -2.11
C ASP A 44 -0.54 16.43 -2.51
N ALA A 45 0.28 15.69 -1.77
CA ALA A 45 0.48 14.25 -2.01
C ALA A 45 -0.77 13.44 -1.68
N LEU A 46 -1.48 13.79 -0.60
CA LEU A 46 -2.76 13.18 -0.24
C LEU A 46 -3.86 13.56 -1.24
N ALA A 47 -3.93 14.82 -1.65
CA ALA A 47 -4.91 15.33 -2.61
C ALA A 47 -4.75 14.70 -4.01
N ALA A 48 -3.53 14.28 -4.37
CA ALA A 48 -3.28 13.56 -5.61
C ALA A 48 -3.90 12.15 -5.64
N CYS A 49 -4.37 11.63 -4.50
CA CYS A 49 -5.03 10.32 -4.37
C CYS A 49 -4.27 9.18 -5.07
N THR A 50 -2.94 9.22 -5.05
CA THR A 50 -2.10 8.21 -5.69
C THR A 50 -1.01 7.70 -4.74
N PRO A 51 -0.90 6.37 -4.54
CA PRO A 51 0.11 5.76 -3.67
C PRO A 51 1.55 6.16 -4.01
N ARG A 52 1.83 6.46 -5.28
CA ARG A 52 3.17 6.86 -5.75
C ARG A 52 3.66 8.17 -5.13
N ARG A 53 2.73 9.00 -4.66
CA ARG A 53 3.04 10.26 -3.96
C ARG A 53 3.18 10.06 -2.44
N LEU A 54 2.77 8.89 -1.92
CA LEU A 54 2.86 8.56 -0.49
C LEU A 54 4.21 7.92 -0.14
N ALA A 55 4.44 7.59 1.13
CA ALA A 55 5.73 7.14 1.62
C ALA A 55 6.07 5.71 1.19
N CYS A 56 5.09 4.79 1.23
CA CYS A 56 5.25 3.39 0.85
C CYS A 56 3.88 2.78 0.49
N TYR A 57 3.85 1.80 -0.41
CA TYR A 57 2.64 1.06 -0.79
C TYR A 57 2.97 -0.41 -1.13
N PRO A 58 2.05 -1.36 -0.89
CA PRO A 58 2.26 -2.78 -1.12
C PRO A 58 2.28 -3.12 -2.62
N LEU A 59 3.02 -4.17 -2.99
CA LEU A 59 3.12 -4.66 -4.36
C LEU A 59 2.56 -6.09 -4.40
N ALA A 60 1.31 -6.23 -4.86
CA ALA A 60 0.62 -7.51 -4.94
C ALA A 60 -0.37 -7.50 -6.13
N PRO A 61 -0.56 -8.63 -6.82
CA PRO A 61 0.00 -9.95 -6.51
C PRO A 61 1.40 -10.22 -7.08
N TRP A 62 2.06 -9.22 -7.69
CA TRP A 62 3.45 -9.35 -8.12
C TRP A 62 4.23 -8.04 -7.88
N SER A 63 5.56 -8.17 -7.88
CA SER A 63 6.48 -7.03 -7.83
C SER A 63 7.13 -6.78 -9.19
N ASN A 64 7.45 -5.52 -9.45
CA ASN A 64 8.04 -5.02 -10.69
C ASN A 64 7.22 -5.30 -11.96
N ARG A 65 7.87 -5.25 -13.12
CA ARG A 65 7.26 -5.33 -14.46
C ARG A 65 7.12 -6.77 -14.93
N ILE A 66 6.05 -7.03 -15.66
CA ILE A 66 5.92 -8.23 -16.49
C ILE A 66 6.20 -7.82 -17.94
N GLY A 67 7.26 -8.37 -18.52
CA GLY A 67 7.63 -8.14 -19.92
C GLY A 67 6.60 -8.73 -20.88
N ASN A 68 6.61 -8.27 -22.14
CA ASN A 68 5.73 -8.75 -23.22
C ASN A 68 4.22 -8.62 -22.95
N GLY A 69 3.81 -7.91 -21.89
CA GLY A 69 2.40 -7.66 -21.59
C GLY A 69 1.63 -8.90 -21.13
N GLY A 70 2.29 -9.91 -20.55
CA GLY A 70 1.63 -11.12 -20.10
C GLY A 70 2.58 -12.29 -19.84
N PHE A 71 2.01 -13.47 -19.60
CA PHE A 71 2.76 -14.72 -19.43
C PHE A 71 1.91 -15.95 -19.78
N ASP A 72 2.56 -17.07 -20.03
CA ASP A 72 1.89 -18.35 -20.31
C ASP A 72 1.28 -18.97 -19.04
N THR A 73 0.09 -19.53 -19.17
CA THR A 73 -0.61 -20.32 -18.15
C THR A 73 -1.03 -21.67 -18.73
N PRO A 74 -1.46 -22.65 -17.89
CA PRO A 74 -2.01 -23.91 -18.41
C PRO A 74 -3.20 -23.73 -19.36
N ASP A 75 -3.95 -22.63 -19.22
CA ASP A 75 -5.12 -22.30 -20.06
C ASP A 75 -4.76 -21.41 -21.28
N GLY A 76 -3.46 -21.13 -21.48
CA GLY A 76 -2.94 -20.30 -22.57
C GLY A 76 -2.33 -18.97 -22.10
N TRP A 77 -2.10 -18.05 -23.03
CA TRP A 77 -1.50 -16.75 -22.75
C TRP A 77 -2.42 -15.85 -21.93
N LEU A 78 -1.98 -15.46 -20.72
CA LEU A 78 -2.66 -14.45 -19.92
C LEU A 78 -2.09 -13.07 -20.23
N ALA A 79 -2.88 -12.27 -20.96
CA ALA A 79 -2.53 -10.88 -21.24
C ALA A 79 -2.76 -9.99 -20.01
N LEU A 80 -1.79 -9.13 -19.72
CA LEU A 80 -1.82 -8.13 -18.67
C LEU A 80 -1.64 -6.73 -19.28
N PRO A 81 -2.71 -5.91 -19.35
CA PRO A 81 -2.59 -4.56 -19.88
C PRO A 81 -1.74 -3.67 -18.96
N PRO A 82 -1.06 -2.64 -19.49
CA PRO A 82 -0.38 -1.65 -18.67
C PRO A 82 -1.35 -0.99 -17.70
N ASN A 83 -0.99 -0.95 -16.42
CA ASN A 83 -1.83 -0.46 -15.34
C ASN A 83 -1.35 0.89 -14.77
N SER A 84 -0.36 1.53 -15.39
CA SER A 84 0.12 2.84 -14.99
C SER A 84 0.31 3.73 -16.22
N ALA A 85 -0.18 4.98 -16.16
CA ALA A 85 -0.04 5.94 -17.26
C ALA A 85 1.43 6.24 -17.63
N ASN A 86 2.37 5.98 -16.72
CA ASN A 86 3.78 6.28 -16.88
C ASN A 86 4.61 5.04 -17.29
N ASP A 87 3.99 3.89 -17.50
CA ASP A 87 4.70 2.64 -17.80
C ASP A 87 4.02 1.90 -18.96
N PRO A 88 4.74 1.55 -20.04
CA PRO A 88 4.17 0.75 -21.12
C PRO A 88 4.00 -0.73 -20.75
N LEU A 89 4.47 -1.16 -19.58
CA LEU A 89 4.36 -2.55 -19.10
C LEU A 89 3.48 -2.64 -17.83
N PRO A 90 2.76 -3.76 -17.63
CA PRO A 90 2.09 -4.05 -16.37
C PRO A 90 3.11 -4.10 -15.22
N ILE A 91 2.82 -3.38 -14.13
CA ILE A 91 3.77 -3.13 -13.04
C ILE A 91 3.10 -3.21 -11.65
N HIS A 92 3.77 -3.88 -10.70
CA HIS A 92 3.44 -3.90 -9.27
C HIS A 92 2.08 -4.48 -8.86
N GLY A 93 1.43 -5.23 -9.75
CA GLY A 93 0.11 -5.73 -9.45
C GLY A 93 -0.95 -4.65 -9.43
N SER A 94 -2.11 -5.00 -8.89
CA SER A 94 -3.28 -4.14 -8.80
C SER A 94 -3.57 -3.67 -7.37
N ALA A 95 -2.94 -4.26 -6.36
CA ALA A 95 -3.30 -4.02 -4.96
C ALA A 95 -3.06 -2.56 -4.53
N TRP A 96 -1.97 -1.95 -5.01
CA TRP A 96 -1.67 -0.55 -4.74
C TRP A 96 -2.73 0.40 -5.30
N GLN A 97 -3.53 0.00 -6.28
CA GLN A 97 -4.50 0.86 -6.97
C GLN A 97 -5.91 0.76 -6.39
N GLN A 98 -6.11 -0.06 -5.36
CA GLN A 98 -7.42 -0.38 -4.80
C GLN A 98 -7.53 0.09 -3.35
N ALA A 99 -8.74 0.37 -2.91
CA ALA A 99 -9.02 0.64 -1.51
C ALA A 99 -8.99 -0.67 -0.71
N TRP A 100 -8.36 -0.64 0.46
CA TRP A 100 -8.30 -1.77 1.37
C TRP A 100 -9.30 -1.61 2.51
N THR A 101 -9.83 -2.73 2.99
CA THR A 101 -10.76 -2.77 4.12
C THR A 101 -10.00 -3.01 5.41
N VAL A 102 -10.31 -2.24 6.46
CA VAL A 102 -9.79 -2.50 7.81
C VAL A 102 -10.54 -3.69 8.41
N VAL A 103 -9.83 -4.75 8.77
CA VAL A 103 -10.43 -5.95 9.37
C VAL A 103 -10.08 -6.12 10.85
N GLU A 104 -8.98 -5.52 11.30
CA GLU A 104 -8.56 -5.49 12.71
C GLU A 104 -7.79 -4.20 12.98
N GLN A 105 -8.00 -3.58 14.15
CA GLN A 105 -7.26 -2.40 14.56
C GLN A 105 -7.05 -2.35 16.08
N THR A 106 -5.84 -1.99 16.48
CA THR A 106 -5.44 -1.60 17.83
C THR A 106 -4.68 -0.26 17.76
N PRO A 107 -4.25 0.34 18.87
CA PRO A 107 -3.47 1.57 18.82
C PRO A 107 -2.10 1.42 18.13
N TRP A 108 -1.52 0.22 18.06
CA TRP A 108 -0.18 -0.02 17.49
C TRP A 108 -0.18 -1.04 16.34
N GLN A 109 -1.34 -1.56 15.95
CA GLN A 109 -1.46 -2.52 14.84
C GLN A 109 -2.72 -2.25 14.02
N VAL A 110 -2.63 -2.46 12.70
CA VAL A 110 -3.81 -2.61 11.83
C VAL A 110 -3.60 -3.79 10.88
N CYS A 111 -4.68 -4.53 10.62
CA CYS A 111 -4.75 -5.49 9.52
C CYS A 111 -5.73 -4.97 8.46
N LEU A 112 -5.25 -4.89 7.24
CA LEU A 112 -6.00 -4.51 6.05
C LEU A 112 -6.23 -5.74 5.18
N GLN A 113 -7.38 -5.85 4.55
CA GLN A 113 -7.70 -6.90 3.57
C GLN A 113 -8.11 -6.29 2.24
N LEU A 114 -7.67 -6.92 1.16
CA LEU A 114 -8.11 -6.67 -0.20
C LEU A 114 -8.59 -7.98 -0.83
N ASP A 115 -9.85 -8.03 -1.21
CA ASP A 115 -10.40 -9.02 -2.14
C ASP A 115 -10.43 -8.39 -3.53
N SER A 116 -9.56 -8.85 -4.42
CA SER A 116 -9.47 -8.31 -5.79
C SER A 116 -9.88 -9.35 -6.82
N LEU A 117 -10.46 -8.88 -7.92
CA LEU A 117 -10.75 -9.66 -9.12
C LEU A 117 -9.85 -9.27 -10.30
N ILE A 118 -8.92 -8.35 -10.09
CA ILE A 118 -8.12 -7.72 -11.15
C ILE A 118 -6.63 -7.97 -10.88
N PRO A 119 -5.83 -8.40 -11.87
CA PRO A 119 -6.26 -8.92 -13.16
C PRO A 119 -6.85 -10.34 -13.08
N PHE A 120 -6.72 -10.98 -11.91
CA PHE A 120 -7.33 -12.26 -11.56
C PHE A 120 -7.74 -12.21 -10.09
N ALA A 121 -8.53 -13.21 -9.65
CA ALA A 121 -9.02 -13.26 -8.29
C ALA A 121 -7.90 -13.60 -7.30
N TYR A 122 -7.76 -12.78 -6.25
CA TYR A 122 -6.91 -13.08 -5.10
C TYR A 122 -7.40 -12.34 -3.86
N ARG A 123 -7.00 -12.84 -2.69
CA ARG A 123 -7.08 -12.13 -1.41
C ARG A 123 -5.68 -11.78 -0.95
N ALA A 124 -5.47 -10.55 -0.52
CA ALA A 124 -4.27 -10.12 0.17
C ALA A 124 -4.66 -9.58 1.56
N GLU A 125 -3.83 -9.90 2.54
CA GLU A 125 -3.83 -9.27 3.86
C GLU A 125 -2.53 -8.48 4.00
N LEU A 126 -2.62 -7.33 4.67
CA LEU A 126 -1.50 -6.45 4.91
C LEU A 126 -1.56 -5.98 6.36
N ARG A 127 -0.56 -6.37 7.15
CA ARG A 127 -0.48 -6.03 8.56
C ARG A 127 0.64 -5.04 8.80
N TYR A 128 0.31 -3.96 9.49
CA TYR A 128 1.29 -3.01 10.01
C TYR A 128 1.30 -3.09 11.53
N THR A 129 2.46 -3.33 12.12
CA THR A 129 2.63 -3.42 13.57
C THR A 129 3.79 -2.55 14.03
N LEU A 130 3.55 -1.71 15.03
CA LEU A 130 4.58 -1.00 15.78
C LEU A 130 4.83 -1.73 17.10
N HIS A 131 6.10 -1.96 17.42
CA HIS A 131 6.50 -2.57 18.68
C HIS A 131 7.88 -2.08 19.09
N ASP A 132 7.94 -1.24 20.14
CA ASP A 132 9.16 -0.64 20.69
C ASP A 132 10.01 0.16 19.67
N GLY A 133 9.37 0.76 18.68
CA GLY A 133 9.94 1.65 17.67
C GLY A 133 10.00 1.06 16.25
N PRO A 134 10.41 -0.20 16.05
CA PRO A 134 10.34 -0.85 14.75
C PRO A 134 8.93 -0.96 14.16
N LEU A 135 8.88 -0.89 12.83
CA LEU A 135 7.71 -1.23 12.03
C LEU A 135 7.89 -2.62 11.41
N SER A 136 6.95 -3.52 11.66
CA SER A 136 6.79 -4.80 10.95
C SER A 136 5.68 -4.70 9.91
N ILE A 137 5.93 -5.27 8.74
CA ILE A 137 4.98 -5.32 7.62
C ILE A 137 4.90 -6.77 7.14
N GLU A 138 3.69 -7.33 7.11
CA GLU A 138 3.38 -8.69 6.66
C GLU A 138 2.30 -8.68 5.59
#